data_AF-A0A6N7M1Q3-F1
#
_entry.id   AF-A0A6N7M1Q3-F1
#
_cell.length_a   1.000
_cell.length_b   1.000
_cell.length_c   1.000
_cell.angle_alpha   90.00
_cell.angle_beta   90.00
_cell.angle_gamma   90.00
#
_symmetry.space_group_name_H-M   'P 1'
#
loop_
_entity.id
_entity.type
_entity.pdbx_description
1 polymer ?
#
loop_
_entity_poly.entity_id
_entity_poly.type
_entity_poly.pdbx_seq_one_letter_code
_entity_poly.pdbx_strand_id
1 'polypeptide(L)'
;MGFFDKLKSLFNVNKVEIRLFEVHINSNNVSKKIECNEGNKTLNINLQELESGERKKVKQIINSAVKDEDCLLLEDKSKKIIDDFKLKDKKSENQEILNYLKDKIPPDDHKALRASLYLREKFREGGDVSHLKRDIMEKYGERGKNISNLCTAGYFENWIIPLYGEMSKEPDFTLDEFLKVYNIVIKEAAFSVFVHREMSGGEVKKAILGKIETSEKYNIKFTNIHGIGKSNVKKIRNVIMELETERDFKKRIEEKNSTIMVRLNLT
;
A
#
# COMPACT_ATOMS: atom_id res chain seq x y z
N MET A 1 5.64 6.01 38.69
CA MET A 1 4.20 5.99 38.36
C MET A 1 4.07 5.89 36.87
N GLY A 2 3.36 4.87 36.37
CA GLY A 2 3.06 4.75 34.95
C GLY A 2 2.03 5.79 34.49
N PHE A 3 1.83 5.92 33.19
CA PHE A 3 0.88 6.82 32.54
C PHE A 3 -0.51 6.78 33.20
N PHE A 4 -1.04 5.58 33.40
CA PHE A 4 -2.36 5.40 34.01
C PHE A 4 -2.40 5.84 35.47
N ASP A 5 -1.35 5.63 36.25
CA ASP A 5 -1.30 6.07 37.66
C ASP A 5 -1.34 7.59 37.76
N LYS A 6 -0.65 8.28 36.84
CA LYS A 6 -0.67 9.74 36.75
C LYS A 6 -2.08 10.25 36.43
N LEU A 7 -2.83 9.58 35.53
CA LEU A 7 -4.22 9.91 35.23
C LEU A 7 -5.16 9.60 36.41
N LYS A 8 -5.02 8.45 37.06
CA LYS A 8 -5.81 8.08 38.25
C LYS A 8 -5.61 9.08 39.39
N SER A 9 -4.36 9.48 39.64
CA SER A 9 -4.01 10.49 40.65
C SER A 9 -4.61 11.85 40.33
N LEU A 10 -4.53 12.30 39.07
CA LEU A 10 -5.09 13.59 38.65
C LEU A 10 -6.59 13.69 38.87
N PHE A 11 -7.30 12.59 38.66
CA PHE A 11 -8.76 12.56 38.64
C PHE A 11 -9.40 11.81 39.80
N ASN A 12 -8.59 11.39 40.77
CA ASN A 12 -9.00 10.65 41.97
C ASN A 12 -9.83 9.39 41.65
N VAL A 13 -9.49 8.68 40.57
CA VAL A 13 -10.19 7.47 40.08
C VAL A 13 -9.71 6.20 40.81
N ASN A 14 -9.28 6.36 42.06
CA ASN A 14 -8.55 5.35 42.83
C ASN A 14 -9.37 4.10 43.19
N LYS A 15 -10.70 4.13 43.00
CA LYS A 15 -11.61 3.00 43.28
C LYS A 15 -11.73 2.00 42.13
N VAL A 16 -11.06 2.24 41.02
CA VAL A 16 -11.28 1.51 39.78
C VAL A 16 -10.09 0.58 39.53
N GLU A 17 -10.24 -0.70 39.89
CA GLU A 17 -9.31 -1.81 39.59
C GLU A 17 -9.29 -2.20 38.10
N ILE A 18 -9.50 -1.24 37.20
CA ILE A 18 -9.43 -1.53 35.77
C ILE A 18 -7.96 -1.46 35.33
N ARG A 19 -7.47 -2.57 34.77
CA ARG A 19 -6.41 -2.55 33.76
C ARG A 19 -7.01 -1.98 32.48
N LEU A 20 -6.99 -0.65 32.36
CA LEU A 20 -7.53 0.07 31.21
C LEU A 20 -6.64 -0.22 30.01
N PHE A 21 -7.26 -0.51 28.86
CA PHE A 21 -6.52 -0.75 27.61
C PHE A 21 -6.50 0.47 26.70
N GLU A 22 -7.47 1.36 26.83
CA GLU A 22 -7.60 2.53 25.95
C GLU A 22 -8.02 3.78 26.72
N VAL A 23 -7.35 4.89 26.42
CA VAL A 23 -7.73 6.24 26.86
C VAL A 23 -8.23 7.00 25.64
N HIS A 24 -9.46 7.47 25.68
CA HIS A 24 -10.10 8.24 24.61
C HIS A 24 -10.13 9.70 25.04
N ILE A 25 -9.60 10.57 24.21
CA ILE A 25 -9.55 12.00 24.48
C ILE A 25 -10.49 12.67 23.49
N ASN A 26 -11.50 13.36 24.02
CA ASN A 26 -12.47 14.08 23.21
C ASN A 26 -12.55 15.55 23.63
N SER A 27 -13.19 16.34 22.78
CA SER A 27 -13.48 17.74 23.05
C SER A 27 -14.86 18.05 22.49
N ASN A 28 -15.90 17.76 23.27
CA ASN A 28 -17.29 18.01 22.87
C ASN A 28 -18.12 18.53 24.05
N ASN A 29 -19.30 19.07 23.76
CA ASN A 29 -20.17 19.68 24.78
C ASN A 29 -21.13 18.68 25.45
N VAL A 30 -20.99 17.38 25.18
CA VAL A 30 -22.02 16.37 25.51
C VAL A 30 -21.50 15.33 26.51
N SER A 31 -20.20 15.05 26.48
CA SER A 31 -19.56 14.04 27.32
C SER A 31 -19.26 14.63 28.68
N LYS A 32 -19.38 13.82 29.75
CA LYS A 32 -18.92 14.26 31.07
C LYS A 32 -17.42 14.51 31.06
N LYS A 33 -16.96 15.28 32.06
CA LYS A 33 -15.54 15.55 32.32
C LYS A 33 -14.68 14.28 32.23
N ILE A 34 -15.15 13.19 32.86
CA ILE A 34 -14.53 11.87 32.83
C ILE A 34 -15.61 10.80 32.83
N GLU A 35 -15.43 9.78 32.00
CA GLU A 35 -16.24 8.57 32.07
C GLU A 35 -15.35 7.34 32.03
N CYS A 36 -15.57 6.43 32.97
CA CYS A 36 -14.86 5.17 33.01
C CYS A 36 -15.85 4.05 32.70
N ASN A 37 -15.56 3.25 31.68
CA ASN A 37 -16.37 2.10 31.32
C ASN A 37 -15.61 0.82 31.66
N GLU A 38 -16.06 0.12 32.71
CA GLU A 38 -15.47 -1.13 33.18
C GLU A 38 -15.61 -2.27 32.17
N GLY A 39 -16.76 -2.36 31.49
CA GLY A 39 -17.02 -3.42 30.51
C GLY A 39 -16.09 -3.35 29.31
N ASN A 40 -15.86 -2.13 28.79
CA ASN A 40 -14.98 -1.90 27.63
C ASN A 40 -13.55 -1.55 28.01
N LYS A 41 -13.25 -1.40 29.30
CA LYS A 41 -11.95 -1.00 29.85
C LYS A 41 -11.41 0.28 29.21
N THR A 42 -12.29 1.26 29.04
CA THR A 42 -11.98 2.58 28.45
C THR A 42 -12.09 3.70 29.48
N LEU A 43 -11.21 4.69 29.35
CA LEU A 43 -11.28 5.96 30.06
C LEU A 43 -11.49 7.08 29.05
N ASN A 44 -12.65 7.74 29.11
CA ASN A 44 -12.96 8.92 28.32
C ASN A 44 -12.60 10.18 29.11
N ILE A 45 -11.81 11.07 28.51
CA ILE A 45 -11.45 12.38 29.07
C ILE A 45 -11.96 13.45 28.12
N ASN A 46 -12.86 14.32 28.60
CA ASN A 46 -13.35 15.45 27.82
C ASN A 46 -12.55 16.71 28.14
N LEU A 47 -11.69 17.15 27.22
CA LEU A 47 -10.81 18.30 27.42
C LEU A 47 -11.57 19.62 27.60
N GLN A 48 -12.79 19.75 27.05
CA GLN A 48 -13.59 20.99 27.15
C GLN A 48 -14.09 21.23 28.57
N GLU A 49 -14.45 20.16 29.27
CA GLU A 49 -14.94 20.17 30.65
C GLU A 49 -13.81 20.20 31.70
N LEU A 50 -12.55 20.12 31.26
CA LEU A 50 -11.38 20.29 32.13
C LEU A 50 -11.06 21.77 32.36
N GLU A 51 -10.73 22.10 33.61
CA GLU A 51 -10.16 23.39 33.95
C GLU A 51 -8.78 23.58 33.29
N SER A 52 -8.35 24.83 33.13
CA SER A 52 -7.08 25.15 32.44
C SER A 52 -5.87 24.45 33.07
N GLY A 53 -5.82 24.35 34.41
CA GLY A 53 -4.78 23.64 35.14
C GLY A 53 -4.80 22.13 34.90
N GLU A 54 -5.99 21.51 34.90
CA GLU A 54 -6.17 20.08 34.64
C GLU A 54 -5.81 19.73 33.19
N ARG A 55 -6.27 20.54 32.22
CA ARG A 55 -5.95 20.36 30.80
C ARG A 55 -4.44 20.39 30.56
N LYS A 56 -3.71 21.30 31.23
CA LYS A 56 -2.25 21.37 31.16
C LYS A 56 -1.59 20.10 31.72
N LYS A 57 -2.08 19.59 32.85
CA LYS A 57 -1.59 18.34 33.47
C LYS A 57 -1.86 17.13 32.58
N VAL A 58 -3.07 16.99 32.03
CA VAL A 58 -3.40 15.90 31.09
C VAL A 58 -2.47 15.92 29.88
N LYS A 59 -2.24 17.09 29.28
CA LYS A 59 -1.32 17.24 28.14
C LYS A 59 0.12 16.82 28.50
N GLN A 60 0.58 17.18 29.70
CA GLN A 60 1.91 16.75 30.18
C GLN A 60 1.98 15.23 30.37
N ILE A 61 0.93 14.62 30.94
CA ILE A 61 0.86 13.17 31.15
C ILE A 61 0.89 12.42 29.82
N ILE A 62 0.06 12.82 28.85
CA ILE A 62 0.03 12.25 27.49
C ILE A 62 1.40 12.38 26.83
N ASN A 63 2.00 13.57 26.86
CA ASN A 63 3.31 13.81 26.26
C ASN A 63 4.40 12.93 26.89
N SER A 64 4.36 12.72 28.22
CA SER A 64 5.30 11.81 28.88
C SER A 64 5.07 10.35 28.46
N ALA A 65 3.82 9.92 28.31
CA ALA A 65 3.53 8.55 27.90
C ALA A 65 3.97 8.24 26.46
N VAL A 66 3.77 9.20 25.55
CA VAL A 66 4.19 9.07 24.16
C VAL A 66 5.73 9.03 24.03
N LYS A 67 6.45 9.75 24.90
CA LYS A 67 7.92 9.81 24.84
C LYS A 67 8.61 8.68 25.60
N ASP A 68 8.11 8.34 26.78
CA ASP A 68 8.83 7.56 27.78
C ASP A 68 8.25 6.14 27.95
N GLU A 69 7.01 5.90 27.50
CA GLU A 69 6.26 4.66 27.75
C GLU A 69 5.79 3.97 26.45
N ASP A 70 6.38 4.32 25.30
CA ASP A 70 6.07 3.78 23.95
C ASP A 70 4.56 3.74 23.61
N CYS A 71 3.82 4.73 24.12
CA CYS A 71 2.38 4.83 23.88
C CYS A 71 2.09 5.52 22.54
N LEU A 72 1.16 4.97 21.76
CA LEU A 72 0.70 5.58 20.51
C LEU A 72 -0.49 6.50 20.74
N LEU A 73 -0.36 7.76 20.31
CA LEU A 73 -1.49 8.69 20.21
C LEU A 73 -2.08 8.60 18.80
N LEU A 74 -3.29 8.05 18.69
CA LEU A 74 -3.96 7.83 17.41
C LEU A 74 -5.29 8.59 17.37
N GLU A 75 -5.56 9.24 16.24
CA GLU A 75 -6.89 9.75 15.92
C GLU A 75 -7.81 8.58 15.54
N ASP A 76 -9.12 8.68 15.83
CA ASP A 76 -10.09 7.61 15.52
C ASP A 76 -10.11 7.20 14.05
N LYS A 77 -9.95 8.18 13.14
CA LYS A 77 -9.84 7.91 11.70
C LYS A 77 -8.60 7.04 11.39
N SER A 78 -7.49 7.27 12.09
CA SER A 78 -6.25 6.50 11.93
C SER A 78 -6.40 5.09 12.50
N LYS A 79 -7.09 4.95 13.63
CA LYS A 79 -7.43 3.63 14.20
C LYS A 79 -8.27 2.80 13.22
N LYS A 80 -9.30 3.41 12.61
CA LYS A 80 -10.12 2.74 11.58
C LYS A 80 -9.31 2.26 10.38
N ILE A 81 -8.34 3.06 9.92
CA ILE A 81 -7.44 2.68 8.82
C ILE A 81 -6.57 1.49 9.25
N ILE A 82 -6.02 1.49 10.46
CA ILE A 82 -5.20 0.39 10.98
C ILE A 82 -6.02 -0.90 11.09
N ASP A 83 -7.24 -0.83 11.59
CA ASP A 83 -8.11 -1.99 11.75
C ASP A 83 -8.55 -2.55 10.39
N ASP A 84 -8.89 -1.67 9.44
CA ASP A 84 -9.19 -2.06 8.06
C ASP A 84 -7.98 -2.70 7.37
N PHE A 85 -6.78 -2.15 7.59
CA PHE A 85 -5.52 -2.74 7.14
C PHE A 85 -5.34 -4.14 7.70
N LYS A 86 -5.46 -4.33 9.02
CA LYS A 86 -5.34 -5.66 9.65
C LYS A 86 -6.34 -6.67 9.10
N LEU A 87 -7.57 -6.24 8.83
CA LEU A 87 -8.60 -7.10 8.26
C LEU A 87 -8.22 -7.56 6.85
N LYS A 88 -7.82 -6.63 5.98
CA LYS A 88 -7.45 -6.92 4.58
C LYS A 88 -6.13 -7.67 4.46
N ASP A 89 -5.19 -7.40 5.36
CA ASP A 89 -3.91 -8.10 5.45
C ASP A 89 -4.14 -9.59 5.74
N LYS A 90 -5.16 -9.94 6.54
CA LYS A 90 -5.52 -11.34 6.86
C LYS A 90 -6.23 -12.11 5.74
N LYS A 91 -6.55 -11.49 4.60
CA LYS A 91 -7.17 -12.22 3.47
C LYS A 91 -6.24 -13.33 2.98
N SER A 92 -6.78 -14.53 2.75
CA SER A 92 -6.00 -15.72 2.36
C SER A 92 -5.15 -15.46 1.12
N GLU A 93 -5.74 -14.92 0.06
CA GLU A 93 -5.04 -14.62 -1.20
C GLU A 93 -3.83 -13.69 -1.00
N ASN A 94 -3.94 -12.69 -0.12
CA ASN A 94 -2.85 -11.77 0.18
C ASN A 94 -1.75 -12.46 1.01
N GLN A 95 -2.16 -13.25 2.01
CA GLN A 95 -1.22 -14.01 2.84
C GLN A 95 -0.49 -15.09 2.06
N GLU A 96 -1.14 -15.75 1.10
CA GLU A 96 -0.50 -16.74 0.22
C GLU A 96 0.65 -16.10 -0.57
N ILE A 97 0.42 -14.95 -1.20
CA ILE A 97 1.46 -14.20 -1.93
C ILE A 97 2.59 -13.78 -0.98
N LEU A 98 2.25 -13.19 0.17
CA LEU A 98 3.24 -12.68 1.13
C LEU A 98 4.07 -13.80 1.75
N ASN A 99 3.45 -14.91 2.12
CA ASN A 99 4.14 -16.05 2.71
C ASN A 99 4.99 -16.76 1.67
N TYR A 100 4.50 -16.91 0.43
CA TYR A 100 5.29 -17.51 -0.63
C TYR A 100 6.56 -16.71 -0.90
N LEU A 101 6.47 -15.38 -1.02
CA LEU A 101 7.62 -14.54 -1.36
C LEU A 101 8.47 -14.15 -0.14
N LYS A 102 8.05 -14.52 1.07
CA LYS A 102 8.83 -14.30 2.28
C LYS A 102 10.21 -14.95 2.12
N ASP A 103 11.24 -14.18 2.45
CA ASP A 103 12.65 -14.58 2.36
C ASP A 103 13.14 -14.91 0.92
N LYS A 104 12.31 -14.70 -0.12
CA LYS A 104 12.68 -14.83 -1.54
C LYS A 104 12.93 -13.49 -2.22
N ILE A 105 12.42 -12.41 -1.64
CA ILE A 105 12.60 -11.04 -2.12
C ILE A 105 13.19 -10.15 -1.01
N PRO A 106 13.77 -8.98 -1.34
CA PRO A 106 14.30 -8.07 -0.33
C PRO A 106 13.25 -7.69 0.73
N PRO A 107 13.62 -7.56 2.02
CA PRO A 107 12.67 -7.27 3.08
C PRO A 107 11.84 -5.99 2.86
N ASP A 108 12.43 -4.95 2.29
CA ASP A 108 11.70 -3.71 2.02
C ASP A 108 10.73 -3.84 0.85
N ASP A 109 11.04 -4.67 -0.14
CA ASP A 109 10.11 -5.00 -1.22
C ASP A 109 8.93 -5.81 -0.71
N HIS A 110 9.18 -6.73 0.22
CA HIS A 110 8.12 -7.49 0.89
C HIS A 110 7.17 -6.57 1.64
N LYS A 111 7.69 -5.57 2.37
CA LYS A 111 6.88 -4.54 3.04
C LYS A 111 6.12 -3.66 2.03
N ALA A 112 6.74 -3.29 0.92
CA ALA A 112 6.10 -2.53 -0.16
C ALA A 112 4.99 -3.33 -0.84
N LEU A 113 5.20 -4.63 -1.05
CA LEU A 113 4.20 -5.56 -1.59
C LEU A 113 3.01 -5.68 -0.65
N ARG A 114 3.24 -5.86 0.66
CA ARG A 114 2.17 -5.90 1.68
C ARG A 114 1.30 -4.64 1.65
N ALA A 115 1.93 -3.46 1.59
CA ALA A 115 1.18 -2.19 1.45
C ALA A 115 0.43 -2.11 0.11
N SER A 116 1.02 -2.64 -0.97
CA SER A 116 0.42 -2.65 -2.30
C SER A 116 -0.78 -3.60 -2.41
N LEU A 117 -0.78 -4.72 -1.67
CA LEU A 117 -1.92 -5.63 -1.57
C LEU A 117 -3.11 -4.96 -0.86
N TYR A 118 -2.85 -4.24 0.23
CA TYR A 118 -3.89 -3.43 0.88
C TYR A 118 -4.46 -2.36 -0.07
N LEU A 119 -3.59 -1.65 -0.80
CA LEU A 119 -3.98 -0.69 -1.83
C LEU A 119 -4.87 -1.34 -2.90
N ARG A 120 -4.48 -2.52 -3.40
CA ARG A 120 -5.25 -3.28 -4.40
C ARG A 120 -6.67 -3.61 -3.91
N GLU A 121 -6.79 -4.03 -2.65
CA GLU A 121 -8.10 -4.31 -2.05
C GLU A 121 -8.97 -3.05 -1.93
N LYS A 122 -8.40 -1.93 -1.49
CA LYS A 122 -9.12 -0.65 -1.46
C LYS A 122 -9.58 -0.18 -2.84
N PHE A 123 -8.75 -0.39 -3.85
CA PHE A 123 -9.09 -0.06 -5.23
C PHE A 123 -10.24 -0.95 -5.75
N ARG A 124 -10.21 -2.25 -5.46
CA ARG A 124 -11.28 -3.21 -5.81
C ARG A 124 -12.62 -2.86 -5.16
N GLU A 125 -12.58 -2.31 -3.95
CA GLU A 125 -13.76 -1.79 -3.22
C GLU A 125 -14.27 -0.44 -3.78
N GLY A 126 -13.61 0.15 -4.78
CA GLY A 126 -13.97 1.45 -5.34
C GLY A 126 -13.51 2.66 -4.51
N GLY A 127 -12.63 2.46 -3.53
CA GLY A 127 -12.08 3.52 -2.71
C GLY A 127 -11.04 4.37 -3.44
N ASP A 128 -10.86 5.62 -3.01
CA ASP A 128 -9.75 6.46 -3.46
C ASP A 128 -8.44 5.97 -2.83
N VAL A 129 -7.53 5.51 -3.69
CA VAL A 129 -6.23 4.97 -3.30
C VAL A 129 -5.06 5.90 -3.59
N SER A 130 -5.34 7.13 -4.03
CA SER A 130 -4.29 8.09 -4.44
C SER A 130 -3.33 8.41 -3.30
N HIS A 131 -3.86 8.57 -2.09
CA HIS A 131 -3.06 8.79 -0.88
C HIS A 131 -2.22 7.56 -0.53
N LEU A 132 -2.79 6.34 -0.55
CA LEU A 132 -2.05 5.11 -0.28
C LEU A 132 -0.90 4.91 -1.27
N LYS A 133 -1.15 5.19 -2.56
CA LYS A 133 -0.12 5.10 -3.59
C LYS A 133 1.02 6.08 -3.32
N ARG A 134 0.68 7.32 -2.96
CA ARG A 134 1.66 8.34 -2.58
C ARG A 134 2.48 7.91 -1.37
N ASP A 135 1.84 7.39 -0.31
CA ASP A 135 2.54 6.96 0.91
C ASP A 135 3.54 5.82 0.62
N ILE A 136 3.18 4.88 -0.27
CA ILE A 136 4.09 3.82 -0.73
C ILE A 136 5.28 4.42 -1.49
N MET A 137 5.04 5.40 -2.37
CA MET A 137 6.08 6.07 -3.13
C MET A 137 7.01 6.91 -2.24
N GLU A 138 6.47 7.63 -1.26
CA GLU A 138 7.26 8.42 -0.31
C GLU A 138 8.15 7.52 0.54
N LYS A 139 7.66 6.35 0.95
CA LYS A 139 8.40 5.42 1.82
C LYS A 139 9.43 4.56 1.07
N TYR A 140 9.12 4.09 -0.14
CA TYR A 140 9.93 3.09 -0.84
C TYR A 140 10.43 3.59 -2.22
N GLY A 141 10.22 4.87 -2.55
CA GLY A 141 10.67 5.51 -3.78
C GLY A 141 10.06 4.92 -5.05
N GLU A 142 10.81 5.04 -6.15
CA GLU A 142 10.42 4.49 -7.47
C GLU A 142 10.22 2.97 -7.43
N ARG A 143 10.98 2.28 -6.57
CA ARG A 143 10.84 0.83 -6.40
C ARG A 143 9.47 0.47 -5.81
N GLY A 144 9.02 1.21 -4.79
CA GLY A 144 7.66 1.09 -4.24
C GLY A 144 6.58 1.35 -5.27
N LYS A 145 6.75 2.39 -6.09
CA LYS A 145 5.84 2.70 -7.21
C LYS A 145 5.69 1.51 -8.16
N ASN A 146 6.81 0.91 -8.58
CA ASN A 146 6.82 -0.23 -9.49
C ASN A 146 6.18 -1.47 -8.86
N ILE A 147 6.52 -1.80 -7.61
CA ILE A 147 5.89 -2.90 -6.87
C ILE A 147 4.37 -2.69 -6.78
N SER A 148 3.93 -1.48 -6.47
CA SER A 148 2.49 -1.14 -6.40
C SER A 148 1.78 -1.33 -7.73
N ASN A 149 2.37 -0.84 -8.82
CA ASN A 149 1.82 -1.01 -10.16
C ASN A 149 1.78 -2.49 -10.59
N LEU A 150 2.86 -3.24 -10.35
CA LEU A 150 2.95 -4.66 -10.68
C LEU A 150 1.97 -5.51 -9.85
N CYS A 151 1.84 -5.21 -8.56
CA CYS A 151 0.90 -5.88 -7.64
C CYS A 151 -0.57 -5.63 -8.04
N THR A 152 -0.92 -4.38 -8.35
CA THR A 152 -2.30 -4.03 -8.74
C THR A 152 -2.69 -4.62 -10.09
N ALA A 153 -1.72 -4.79 -11.01
CA ALA A 153 -1.91 -5.49 -12.28
C ALA A 153 -1.78 -7.02 -12.20
N GLY A 154 -1.51 -7.58 -11.02
CA GLY A 154 -1.48 -9.01 -10.77
C GLY A 154 -0.23 -9.75 -11.27
N TYR A 155 0.89 -9.06 -11.43
CA TYR A 155 2.14 -9.69 -11.87
C TYR A 155 2.80 -10.56 -10.79
N PHE A 156 2.52 -10.33 -9.51
CA PHE A 156 3.12 -11.14 -8.47
C PHE A 156 2.60 -12.58 -8.53
N GLU A 157 1.27 -12.76 -8.61
CA GLU A 157 0.63 -14.06 -8.72
C GLU A 157 0.81 -14.72 -10.09
N ASN A 158 0.72 -13.96 -11.18
CA ASN A 158 0.68 -14.54 -12.53
C ASN A 158 2.05 -14.70 -13.18
N TRP A 159 3.09 -14.03 -12.64
CA TRP A 159 4.40 -13.94 -13.29
C TRP A 159 5.55 -14.19 -12.32
N ILE A 160 5.67 -13.41 -11.24
CA ILE A 160 6.84 -13.48 -10.34
C ILE A 160 6.88 -14.80 -9.56
N ILE A 161 5.73 -15.24 -9.01
CA ILE A 161 5.62 -16.51 -8.30
C ILE A 161 5.91 -17.70 -9.23
N PRO A 162 5.28 -17.82 -10.42
CA PRO A 162 5.63 -18.85 -11.39
C PRO A 162 7.08 -18.82 -11.84
N LEU A 163 7.66 -17.63 -12.07
CA LEU A 163 9.06 -17.48 -12.45
C LEU A 163 10.00 -18.08 -11.39
N TYR A 164 9.79 -17.76 -10.10
CA TYR A 164 10.55 -18.39 -9.03
C TYR A 164 10.36 -19.92 -9.05
N GLY A 165 9.12 -20.37 -9.22
CA GLY A 165 8.78 -21.80 -9.25
C GLY A 165 9.53 -22.54 -10.36
N GLU A 166 9.62 -21.99 -11.57
CA GLU A 166 10.38 -22.59 -12.66
C GLU A 166 11.90 -22.52 -12.42
N MET A 167 12.44 -21.36 -12.04
CA MET A 167 13.87 -21.22 -11.77
C MET A 167 14.33 -22.17 -10.65
N SER A 168 13.50 -22.38 -9.63
CA SER A 168 13.82 -23.26 -8.49
C SER A 168 13.93 -24.74 -8.84
N LYS A 169 13.50 -25.15 -10.05
CA LYS A 169 13.63 -26.53 -10.53
C LYS A 169 14.98 -26.79 -11.19
N GLU A 170 15.73 -25.75 -11.53
CA GLU A 170 17.04 -25.90 -12.17
C GLU A 170 18.08 -26.47 -11.19
N PRO A 171 18.95 -27.41 -11.60
CA PRO A 171 19.88 -28.09 -10.70
C PRO A 171 20.89 -27.18 -10.01
N ASP A 172 21.23 -26.05 -10.62
CA ASP A 172 22.20 -25.05 -10.17
C ASP A 172 21.54 -23.79 -9.59
N PHE A 173 20.23 -23.82 -9.34
CA PHE A 173 19.48 -22.68 -8.86
C PHE A 173 20.06 -22.06 -7.60
N THR A 174 20.27 -20.75 -7.65
CA THR A 174 20.55 -19.92 -6.48
C THR A 174 19.51 -18.81 -6.30
N LEU A 175 19.25 -18.44 -5.04
CA LEU A 175 18.40 -17.29 -4.74
C LEU A 175 18.93 -16.00 -5.37
N ASP A 176 20.25 -15.85 -5.46
CA ASP A 176 20.90 -14.69 -6.06
C ASP A 176 20.59 -14.55 -7.56
N GLU A 177 20.48 -15.67 -8.29
CA GLU A 177 20.06 -15.65 -9.70
C GLU A 177 18.61 -15.20 -9.85
N PHE A 178 17.70 -15.71 -9.02
CA PHE A 178 16.34 -15.21 -8.97
C PHE A 178 16.32 -13.71 -8.67
N LEU A 179 17.07 -13.27 -7.66
CA LEU A 179 17.11 -11.85 -7.28
C LEU A 179 17.64 -10.95 -8.39
N LYS A 180 18.59 -11.41 -9.22
CA LYS A 180 19.04 -10.67 -10.41
C LYS A 180 17.89 -10.44 -11.39
N VAL A 181 17.14 -11.49 -11.75
CA VAL A 181 16.01 -11.40 -12.68
C VAL A 181 14.87 -10.56 -12.07
N TYR A 182 14.51 -10.85 -10.82
CA TYR A 182 13.52 -10.10 -10.06
C TYR A 182 13.85 -8.60 -10.00
N ASN A 183 15.12 -8.24 -9.78
CA ASN A 183 15.54 -6.84 -9.74
C ASN A 183 15.37 -6.14 -11.08
N ILE A 184 15.61 -6.82 -12.20
CA ILE A 184 15.33 -6.28 -13.54
C ILE A 184 13.83 -6.05 -13.70
N VAL A 185 13.01 -7.04 -13.33
CA VAL A 185 11.55 -6.95 -13.40
C VAL A 185 11.01 -5.76 -12.58
N ILE A 186 11.43 -5.62 -11.33
CA ILE A 186 10.94 -4.54 -10.46
C ILE A 186 11.51 -3.18 -10.86
N LYS A 187 12.81 -3.08 -11.14
CA LYS A 187 13.47 -1.79 -11.44
C LYS A 187 12.97 -1.22 -12.75
N GLU A 188 12.89 -2.05 -13.77
CA GLU A 188 12.55 -1.58 -15.11
C GLU A 188 11.06 -1.69 -15.41
N ALA A 189 10.26 -2.36 -14.57
CA ALA A 189 8.92 -2.83 -14.96
C ALA A 189 9.02 -3.52 -16.33
N ALA A 190 9.96 -4.47 -16.44
CA ALA A 190 10.64 -4.88 -17.68
C ALA A 190 9.70 -5.20 -18.87
N PHE A 191 8.45 -5.56 -18.58
CA PHE A 191 7.44 -5.95 -19.56
C PHE A 191 6.15 -5.13 -19.48
N SER A 192 6.15 -3.96 -18.82
CA SER A 192 4.93 -3.17 -18.58
C SER A 192 5.13 -1.66 -18.64
N VAL A 193 4.19 -0.96 -19.27
CA VAL A 193 4.04 0.51 -19.22
C VAL A 193 2.76 0.84 -18.46
N PHE A 194 2.86 1.71 -17.46
CA PHE A 194 1.70 2.18 -16.69
C PHE A 194 1.40 3.64 -17.02
N VAL A 195 0.31 3.87 -17.75
CA VAL A 195 -0.10 5.19 -18.21
C VAL A 195 -0.88 5.92 -17.12
N HIS A 196 -0.39 7.10 -16.73
CA HIS A 196 -1.07 8.00 -15.80
C HIS A 196 -1.64 9.25 -16.49
N ARG A 197 -2.47 9.99 -15.75
CA ARG A 197 -3.26 11.12 -16.28
C ARG A 197 -2.40 12.19 -16.93
N GLU A 198 -1.27 12.52 -16.32
CA GLU A 198 -0.40 13.63 -16.75
C GLU A 198 0.45 13.32 -17.98
N MET A 199 0.64 12.04 -18.33
CA MET A 199 1.40 11.69 -19.55
C MET A 199 0.68 12.22 -20.79
N SER A 200 1.37 12.95 -21.66
CA SER A 200 0.90 13.26 -23.00
C SER A 200 0.89 12.02 -23.90
N GLY A 201 0.20 12.09 -25.05
CA GLY A 201 0.20 11.00 -26.04
C GLY A 201 1.63 10.67 -26.53
N GLY A 202 2.44 11.71 -26.78
CA GLY A 202 3.85 11.54 -27.16
C GLY A 202 4.69 10.87 -26.09
N GLU A 203 4.50 11.21 -24.81
CA GLU A 203 5.18 10.54 -23.70
C GLU A 203 4.76 9.07 -23.55
N VAL A 204 3.47 8.76 -23.75
CA VAL A 204 3.00 7.37 -23.77
C VAL A 204 3.65 6.59 -24.91
N LYS A 205 3.68 7.16 -26.12
CA LYS A 205 4.34 6.54 -27.28
C LYS A 205 5.81 6.27 -27.00
N LYS A 206 6.55 7.28 -26.52
CA LYS A 206 7.97 7.15 -26.15
C LYS A 206 8.19 6.07 -25.09
N ALA A 207 7.34 6.02 -24.06
CA ALA A 207 7.42 5.00 -23.01
C ALA A 207 7.17 3.58 -23.56
N ILE A 208 6.22 3.41 -24.47
CA ILE A 208 5.94 2.12 -25.13
C ILE A 208 7.13 1.69 -25.99
N LEU A 209 7.65 2.58 -26.85
CA LEU A 209 8.79 2.27 -27.71
C LEU A 209 10.04 1.91 -26.90
N GLY A 210 10.39 2.71 -25.90
CA GLY A 210 11.53 2.40 -25.02
C GLY A 210 11.33 1.08 -24.25
N LYS A 211 10.07 0.74 -23.92
CA LYS A 211 9.76 -0.56 -23.31
C LYS A 211 9.93 -1.71 -24.29
N ILE A 212 9.53 -1.54 -25.54
CA ILE A 212 9.75 -2.54 -26.61
C ILE A 212 11.24 -2.80 -26.80
N GLU A 213 12.06 -1.75 -26.91
CA GLU A 213 13.53 -1.88 -27.02
C GLU A 213 14.14 -2.62 -25.81
N THR A 214 13.65 -2.30 -24.61
CA THR A 214 14.05 -2.99 -23.38
C THR A 214 13.67 -4.47 -23.42
N SER A 215 12.43 -4.78 -23.80
CA SER A 215 11.94 -6.15 -23.93
C SER A 215 12.77 -6.95 -24.93
N GLU A 216 13.10 -6.38 -26.10
CA GLU A 216 13.96 -7.00 -27.10
C GLU A 216 15.37 -7.28 -26.56
N LYS A 217 15.97 -6.31 -25.88
CA LYS A 217 17.30 -6.45 -25.26
C LYS A 217 17.38 -7.63 -24.28
N TYR A 218 16.30 -7.87 -23.52
CA TYR A 218 16.23 -8.97 -22.56
C TYR A 218 15.48 -10.20 -23.10
N ASN A 219 15.28 -10.29 -24.42
CA ASN A 219 14.58 -11.38 -25.10
C ASN A 219 13.16 -11.69 -24.56
N ILE A 220 12.48 -10.65 -24.05
CA ILE A 220 11.08 -10.70 -23.63
C ILE A 220 10.20 -10.48 -24.86
N LYS A 221 9.35 -11.46 -25.18
CA LYS A 221 8.54 -11.49 -26.41
C LYS A 221 7.25 -10.67 -26.35
N PHE A 222 7.06 -9.84 -25.32
CA PHE A 222 5.87 -9.02 -25.21
C PHE A 222 6.09 -7.78 -24.35
N THR A 223 5.22 -6.78 -24.56
CA THR A 223 5.10 -5.59 -23.72
C THR A 223 3.64 -5.39 -23.38
N ASN A 224 3.33 -5.24 -22.10
CA ASN A 224 2.00 -4.92 -21.62
C ASN A 224 1.87 -3.41 -21.35
N ILE A 225 0.68 -2.87 -21.55
CA ILE A 225 0.38 -1.46 -21.37
C ILE A 225 -0.90 -1.38 -20.56
N HIS A 226 -0.84 -0.69 -19.44
CA HIS A 226 -1.92 -0.58 -18.49
C HIS A 226 -2.34 0.87 -18.36
N GLY A 227 -3.64 1.11 -18.29
CA GLY A 227 -4.18 2.43 -17.99
C GLY A 227 -5.49 2.34 -17.24
N ILE A 228 -5.65 3.20 -16.24
CA ILE A 228 -6.87 3.32 -15.45
C ILE A 228 -7.46 4.71 -15.66
N GLY A 229 -8.78 4.78 -15.86
CA GLY A 229 -9.54 6.00 -16.11
C GLY A 229 -9.76 6.28 -17.60
N LYS A 230 -10.94 6.81 -17.94
CA LYS A 230 -11.39 7.05 -19.33
C LYS A 230 -10.37 7.83 -20.19
N SER A 231 -9.71 8.83 -19.60
CA SER A 231 -8.69 9.62 -20.28
C SER A 231 -7.47 8.77 -20.69
N ASN A 232 -6.99 7.91 -19.80
CA ASN A 232 -5.84 7.04 -20.08
C ASN A 232 -6.19 5.93 -21.06
N VAL A 233 -7.42 5.37 -20.97
CA VAL A 233 -7.93 4.41 -21.95
C VAL A 233 -7.92 4.99 -23.36
N LYS A 234 -8.49 6.19 -23.55
CA LYS A 234 -8.51 6.87 -24.85
C LYS A 234 -7.10 7.13 -25.37
N LYS A 235 -6.20 7.59 -24.49
CA LYS A 235 -4.80 7.89 -24.81
C LYS A 235 -4.04 6.65 -25.29
N ILE A 236 -4.18 5.52 -24.58
CA ILE A 236 -3.57 4.24 -24.99
C ILE A 236 -4.09 3.81 -26.36
N ARG A 237 -5.42 3.84 -26.59
CA ARG A 237 -5.99 3.47 -27.89
C ARG A 237 -5.40 4.28 -29.04
N ASN A 238 -5.34 5.60 -28.89
CA ASN A 238 -4.79 6.48 -29.92
C ASN A 238 -3.34 6.13 -30.23
N VAL A 239 -2.50 5.99 -29.20
CA VAL A 239 -1.08 5.66 -29.39
C VAL A 239 -0.88 4.27 -29.99
N ILE A 240 -1.70 3.29 -29.62
CA ILE A 240 -1.63 1.95 -30.24
C ILE A 240 -1.98 2.02 -31.73
N MET A 241 -3.03 2.74 -32.11
CA MET A 241 -3.38 2.90 -33.53
C MET A 241 -2.27 3.59 -34.32
N GLU A 242 -1.62 4.61 -33.74
CA GLU A 242 -0.46 5.26 -34.36
C GLU A 242 0.70 4.26 -34.54
N LEU A 243 1.03 3.49 -33.50
CA LEU A 243 2.14 2.53 -33.55
C LEU A 243 1.92 1.41 -34.59
N GLU A 244 0.67 1.00 -34.82
CA GLU A 244 0.32 0.01 -35.85
C GLU A 244 0.60 0.49 -37.29
N THR A 245 0.66 1.80 -37.50
CA THR A 245 1.07 2.36 -38.80
C THR A 245 2.58 2.33 -39.02
N GLU A 246 3.36 2.18 -37.95
CA GLU A 246 4.82 2.26 -37.96
C GLU A 246 5.49 0.89 -37.83
N ARG A 247 4.84 -0.06 -37.16
CA ARG A 247 5.41 -1.37 -36.86
C ARG A 247 4.32 -2.45 -36.81
N ASP A 248 4.66 -3.63 -37.31
CA ASP A 248 3.79 -4.81 -37.19
C ASP A 248 3.99 -5.50 -35.83
N PHE A 249 2.89 -5.80 -35.15
CA PHE A 249 2.88 -6.56 -33.91
C PHE A 249 1.50 -7.19 -33.70
N LYS A 250 1.46 -8.37 -33.07
CA LYS A 250 0.18 -8.98 -32.66
C LYS A 250 -0.26 -8.38 -31.33
N LYS A 251 -1.47 -7.82 -31.25
CA LYS A 251 -2.01 -7.25 -30.01
C LYS A 251 -3.20 -8.03 -29.44
N ARG A 252 -3.34 -8.01 -28.11
CA ARG A 252 -4.54 -8.40 -27.36
C ARG A 252 -4.96 -7.24 -26.49
N ILE A 253 -6.24 -6.86 -26.54
CA ILE A 253 -6.80 -5.75 -25.75
C ILE A 253 -7.87 -6.31 -24.81
N GLU A 254 -7.76 -5.98 -23.54
CA GLU A 254 -8.76 -6.26 -22.52
C GLU A 254 -9.19 -4.95 -21.87
N GLU A 255 -10.50 -4.68 -21.85
CA GLU A 255 -11.03 -3.46 -21.27
C GLU A 255 -12.21 -3.75 -20.35
N LYS A 256 -12.16 -3.22 -19.13
CA LYS A 256 -13.23 -3.37 -18.14
C LYS A 256 -13.24 -2.17 -17.19
N ASN A 257 -14.41 -1.61 -16.91
CA ASN A 257 -14.60 -0.58 -15.88
C ASN A 257 -13.59 0.59 -15.96
N SER A 258 -13.43 1.19 -17.15
CA SER A 258 -12.45 2.26 -17.42
C SER A 258 -10.97 1.86 -17.22
N THR A 259 -10.67 0.57 -17.20
CA THR A 259 -9.30 0.03 -17.19
C THR A 259 -9.04 -0.65 -18.52
N ILE A 260 -7.88 -0.40 -19.11
CA ILE A 260 -7.41 -1.08 -20.32
C ILE A 260 -6.09 -1.79 -20.02
N MET A 261 -5.96 -3.00 -20.53
CA MET A 261 -4.70 -3.73 -20.66
C MET A 261 -4.49 -4.08 -22.13
N VAL A 262 -3.36 -3.67 -22.68
CA VAL A 262 -2.94 -4.03 -24.04
C VAL A 262 -1.67 -4.85 -23.94
N ARG A 263 -1.68 -6.06 -24.48
CA ARG A 263 -0.47 -6.87 -24.68
C ARG A 263 -0.05 -6.78 -26.13
N LEU A 264 1.15 -6.28 -26.37
CA LEU A 264 1.83 -6.32 -27.67
C LEU A 264 2.79 -7.52 -27.67
N ASN A 265 2.66 -8.43 -28.61
CA ASN A 265 3.61 -9.53 -28.81
C ASN A 265 4.63 -9.09 -29.86
N LEU A 266 5.89 -9.19 -29.49
CA LEU A 266 7.04 -8.79 -30.30
C LEU A 266 7.50 -10.00 -31.11
N THR A 267 7.73 -9.78 -32.40
CA THR A 267 8.24 -10.78 -33.36
C THR A 267 9.72 -11.06 -33.16
#